data_AF-A0A1B6BJE5-F1
#
_entry.id   AF-A0A1B6BJE5-F1
#
_cell.length_a   1.000
_cell.length_b   1.000
_cell.length_c   1.000
_cell.angle_alpha   90.00
_cell.angle_beta   90.00
_cell.angle_gamma   90.00
#
_symmetry.space_group_name_H-M   'P 1'
#
loop_
_entity.id
_entity.type
_entity.pdbx_description
1 polymer ?
#
loop_
_entity_poly.entity_id
_entity_poly.type
_entity_poly.pdbx_seq_one_letter_code
_entity_poly.pdbx_strand_id
1 'polypeptide(L)'
;MQSGCHGSFLGRIDLEVSDGKITNYLHQLIEVDASITPDPSITNIIERELAPFKEMLDTVVGETATALNRYTMLESTMDNFLLQSILDVSSAEMAFSNGWRYGGPVIPGPVTMNDLYNP
;
A
#
# COMPACT_ATOMS: atom_id res chain seq x y z
N MET A 1 4.95 -17.60 -8.50
CA MET A 1 3.68 -16.83 -8.54
C MET A 1 3.89 -15.51 -7.81
N GLN A 2 3.12 -14.49 -8.15
CA GLN A 2 3.12 -13.20 -7.43
C GLN A 2 1.67 -12.83 -7.13
N SER A 3 1.36 -12.54 -5.86
CA SER A 3 -0.01 -12.31 -5.36
C SER A 3 -0.26 -10.82 -5.10
N GLY A 4 0.21 -9.95 -6.01
CA GLY A 4 0.11 -8.51 -5.84
C GLY A 4 1.00 -7.96 -4.72
N CYS A 5 0.51 -6.91 -4.05
CA CYS A 5 1.18 -6.20 -2.96
C CYS A 5 0.13 -5.60 -2.02
N HIS A 6 0.52 -5.20 -0.80
CA HIS A 6 -0.39 -4.59 0.18
C HIS A 6 -1.64 -5.42 0.49
N GLY A 7 -1.53 -6.76 0.40
CA GLY A 7 -2.64 -7.67 0.66
C GLY A 7 -3.73 -7.68 -0.40
N SER A 8 -3.53 -7.11 -1.59
CA SER A 8 -4.58 -7.01 -2.62
C SER A 8 -5.09 -8.35 -3.15
N PHE A 9 -4.27 -9.41 -3.11
CA PHE A 9 -4.69 -10.75 -3.51
C PHE A 9 -4.15 -11.83 -2.58
N LEU A 10 -4.98 -12.84 -2.34
CA LEU A 10 -4.56 -14.14 -1.83
C LEU A 10 -4.34 -15.09 -3.03
N GLY A 11 -3.09 -15.50 -3.23
CA GLY A 11 -2.74 -16.47 -4.25
C GLY A 11 -3.06 -17.90 -3.79
N ARG A 12 -3.89 -18.62 -4.56
CA ARG A 12 -4.22 -20.02 -4.32
C ARG A 12 -3.69 -20.88 -5.46
N ILE A 13 -3.00 -21.96 -5.09
CA ILE A 13 -2.61 -23.03 -6.01
C ILE A 13 -3.13 -24.34 -5.47
N ASP A 14 -3.94 -25.02 -6.26
CA ASP A 14 -4.34 -26.39 -6.03
C ASP A 14 -3.47 -27.30 -6.93
N LEU A 15 -2.84 -28.33 -6.36
CA LEU A 15 -1.92 -29.22 -7.08
C LEU A 15 -2.48 -30.65 -7.11
N GLU A 16 -2.39 -31.30 -8.26
CA GLU A 16 -2.54 -32.75 -8.37
C GLU A 16 -1.16 -33.39 -8.45
N VAL A 17 -0.91 -34.38 -7.60
CA VAL A 17 0.39 -35.05 -7.49
C VAL A 17 0.21 -36.56 -7.64
N SER A 18 0.98 -37.15 -8.56
CA SER A 18 1.02 -38.60 -8.81
C SER A 18 2.46 -39.04 -9.01
N ASP A 19 2.85 -40.18 -8.43
CA ASP A 19 4.21 -40.74 -8.46
C ASP A 19 5.31 -39.73 -8.10
N GLY A 20 5.02 -38.87 -7.11
CA GLY A 20 5.94 -37.83 -6.64
C GLY A 20 6.13 -36.67 -7.62
N LYS A 21 5.31 -36.57 -8.68
CA LYS A 21 5.34 -35.50 -9.68
C LYS A 21 4.02 -34.74 -9.69
N ILE A 22 4.10 -33.43 -9.90
CA ILE A 22 2.91 -32.60 -10.16
C ILE A 22 2.42 -32.95 -11.56
N THR A 23 1.19 -33.46 -11.65
CA THR A 23 0.55 -33.82 -12.92
C THR A 23 -0.40 -32.74 -13.42
N ASN A 24 -0.93 -31.92 -12.52
CA ASN A 24 -1.81 -30.81 -12.85
C ASN A 24 -1.74 -29.71 -11.78
N TYR A 25 -2.14 -28.50 -12.13
CA TYR A 25 -2.34 -27.42 -11.17
C TYR A 25 -3.45 -26.46 -11.61
N LEU A 26 -4.20 -25.95 -10.63
CA LEU A 26 -5.12 -24.83 -10.80
C LEU A 26 -4.58 -23.63 -10.02
N HIS A 27 -4.62 -22.46 -10.64
CA HIS A 27 -4.17 -21.22 -10.02
C HIS A 27 -5.31 -20.19 -10.02
N GLN A 28 -5.49 -19.53 -8.87
CA GLN A 28 -6.45 -18.44 -8.70
C GLN A 28 -5.82 -17.31 -7.88
N LEU A 29 -6.08 -16.07 -8.30
CA LEU A 29 -5.91 -14.90 -7.45
C LEU A 29 -7.27 -14.52 -6.88
N ILE A 30 -7.39 -14.54 -5.55
CA ILE A 30 -8.60 -14.15 -4.84
C ILE A 30 -8.40 -12.69 -4.42
N GLU A 31 -9.22 -11.78 -4.93
CA GLU A 31 -9.19 -10.37 -4.55
C GLU A 31 -9.57 -10.22 -3.08
N VAL A 32 -8.80 -9.43 -2.34
CA VAL A 32 -9.10 -9.08 -0.95
C VAL A 32 -9.76 -7.71 -0.95
N ASP A 33 -11.09 -7.71 -0.92
CA ASP A 33 -11.91 -6.50 -0.96
C ASP A 33 -12.82 -6.38 0.28
N ALA A 34 -13.58 -5.28 0.33
CA ALA A 34 -14.46 -4.96 1.46
C ALA A 34 -15.70 -5.87 1.60
N SER A 35 -15.95 -6.78 0.64
CA SER A 35 -17.03 -7.77 0.74
C SER A 35 -16.68 -8.92 1.69
N ILE A 36 -15.40 -9.11 2.02
CA ILE A 36 -14.93 -10.15 2.93
C ILE A 36 -15.10 -9.70 4.38
N THR A 37 -15.83 -10.48 5.18
CA THR A 37 -16.00 -10.21 6.61
C THR A 37 -14.66 -10.35 7.35
N PRO A 38 -14.19 -9.30 8.06
CA PRO A 38 -12.97 -9.38 8.86
C PRO A 38 -13.10 -10.37 10.03
N ASP A 39 -12.01 -11.06 10.36
CA ASP A 39 -11.96 -11.92 11.54
C ASP A 39 -11.97 -11.05 12.82
N PRO A 40 -12.96 -11.21 13.73
CA PRO A 40 -13.08 -10.37 14.93
C PRO A 40 -11.87 -10.46 15.86
N SER A 41 -11.20 -11.61 15.94
CA SER A 41 -10.02 -11.78 16.79
C SER A 41 -8.84 -10.96 16.27
N ILE A 42 -8.67 -10.90 14.95
CA ILE A 42 -7.62 -10.12 14.31
C ILE A 42 -7.94 -8.62 14.38
N THR A 43 -9.20 -8.23 14.13
CA THR A 43 -9.64 -6.85 14.28
C THR A 43 -9.34 -6.32 15.68
N ASN A 44 -9.67 -7.09 16.73
CA ASN A 44 -9.40 -6.70 18.11
C ASN A 44 -7.90 -6.52 18.40
N ILE A 45 -7.03 -7.34 17.80
CA ILE A 45 -5.58 -7.19 17.94
C ILE A 45 -5.14 -5.89 17.26
N ILE A 46 -5.55 -5.65 16.01
CA ILE A 46 -5.18 -4.44 15.26
C ILE A 46 -5.63 -3.18 16.01
N GLU A 47 -6.89 -3.13 16.45
CA GLU A 47 -7.43 -1.99 17.19
C GLU A 47 -6.67 -1.72 18.49
N ARG A 48 -6.32 -2.78 19.24
CA ARG A 48 -5.53 -2.66 20.47
C ARG A 48 -4.14 -2.09 20.21
N GLU A 49 -3.44 -2.59 19.19
CA GLU A 49 -2.07 -2.15 18.87
C GLU A 49 -2.05 -0.73 18.28
N LEU A 50 -3.09 -0.34 17.54
CA LEU A 50 -3.20 1.00 16.95
C LEU A 50 -3.78 2.05 17.91
N ALA A 51 -4.47 1.64 18.98
CA ALA A 51 -5.12 2.55 19.92
C ALA A 51 -4.20 3.68 20.44
N PRO A 52 -2.92 3.46 20.80
CA PRO A 52 -2.03 4.52 21.28
C PRO A 52 -1.68 5.57 20.21
N PHE A 53 -1.82 5.22 18.93
CA PHE A 53 -1.41 6.06 17.80
C PHE A 53 -2.59 6.64 17.04
N LYS A 54 -3.82 6.22 17.35
CA LYS A 54 -5.02 6.55 16.58
C LYS A 54 -5.21 8.04 16.36
N GLU A 55 -5.09 8.85 17.41
CA GLU A 55 -5.24 10.31 17.31
C GLU A 55 -4.19 10.93 16.37
N MET A 56 -2.94 10.49 16.50
CA MET A 56 -1.85 10.95 15.65
C MET A 56 -2.09 10.54 14.20
N LEU A 57 -2.43 9.27 13.95
CA LEU A 57 -2.63 8.72 12.61
C LEU A 57 -3.86 9.33 11.91
N ASP A 58 -4.92 9.64 12.64
CA ASP A 58 -6.16 10.26 12.13
C ASP A 58 -6.01 11.78 11.91
N THR A 59 -4.89 12.39 12.33
CA THR A 59 -4.66 13.84 12.15
C THR A 59 -4.54 14.21 10.67
N VAL A 60 -5.41 15.09 10.19
CA VAL A 60 -5.33 15.66 8.85
C VAL A 60 -4.19 16.68 8.78
N VAL A 61 -3.27 16.47 7.84
CA VAL A 61 -2.06 17.28 7.63
C VAL A 61 -2.12 18.13 6.37
N GLY A 62 -3.09 17.87 5.50
CA GLY A 62 -3.28 18.61 4.26
C GLY A 62 -4.41 18.04 3.43
N GLU A 63 -4.46 18.45 2.18
CA GLU A 63 -5.43 17.98 1.19
C GLU A 63 -4.73 17.90 -0.17
N THR A 64 -5.08 16.90 -0.97
CA THR A 64 -4.61 16.78 -2.36
C THR A 64 -5.78 16.76 -3.34
N ALA A 65 -5.68 17.55 -4.41
CA ALA A 65 -6.66 17.51 -5.50
C ALA A 65 -6.35 16.41 -6.53
N THR A 66 -5.16 15.80 -6.47
CA THR A 66 -4.67 14.79 -7.42
C THR A 66 -4.31 13.51 -6.70
N ALA A 67 -4.60 12.36 -7.30
CA ALA A 67 -4.20 11.08 -6.75
C ALA A 67 -2.67 10.95 -6.69
N LEU A 68 -2.12 10.64 -5.52
CA LEU A 68 -0.69 10.43 -5.31
C LEU A 68 -0.41 8.93 -5.38
N ASN A 69 0.37 8.49 -6.37
CA ASN A 69 0.74 7.08 -6.54
C ASN A 69 2.21 6.93 -6.95
N ARG A 70 2.76 5.73 -6.72
CA ARG A 70 4.16 5.34 -7.04
C ARG A 70 4.29 4.17 -8.02
N TYR A 71 3.20 3.75 -8.67
CA TYR A 71 3.19 2.55 -9.52
C TYR A 71 3.58 2.83 -10.99
N THR A 72 4.48 3.79 -11.19
CA THR A 72 5.00 4.18 -12.51
C THR A 72 6.52 4.00 -12.54
N MET A 73 7.11 3.91 -13.74
CA MET A 73 8.54 3.62 -13.89
C MET A 73 9.43 4.85 -13.99
N LEU A 74 8.98 5.90 -14.69
CA LEU A 74 9.80 7.08 -14.98
C LEU A 74 9.50 8.26 -14.06
N GLU A 75 8.22 8.50 -13.78
CA GLU A 75 7.74 9.66 -13.02
C GLU A 75 6.44 9.29 -12.32
N SER A 76 6.30 9.63 -11.04
CA SER A 76 5.13 9.33 -10.23
C SER A 76 4.64 10.59 -9.51
N THR A 77 3.32 10.71 -9.32
CA THR A 77 2.74 11.91 -8.68
C THR A 77 3.17 12.05 -7.22
N MET A 78 3.37 10.91 -6.54
CA MET A 78 3.87 10.91 -5.16
C MET A 78 5.36 11.29 -5.10
N ASP A 79 6.20 10.82 -6.05
CA ASP A 79 7.60 11.26 -6.13
C ASP A 79 7.70 12.76 -6.42
N ASN A 80 6.90 13.28 -7.35
CA ASN A 80 6.88 14.70 -7.64
C ASN A 80 6.53 15.53 -6.40
N PHE A 81 5.51 15.12 -5.65
CA PHE A 81 5.12 15.77 -4.40
C PHE A 81 6.25 15.71 -3.35
N LEU A 82 6.84 14.54 -3.13
CA LEU A 82 7.92 14.35 -2.16
C LEU A 82 9.15 15.19 -2.52
N LEU A 83 9.60 15.12 -3.78
CA LEU A 83 10.78 15.82 -4.26
C LEU A 83 10.60 17.33 -4.19
N GLN A 84 9.42 17.84 -4.59
CA GLN A 84 9.10 19.26 -4.46
C GLN A 84 9.12 19.72 -2.99
N SER A 85 8.61 18.90 -2.08
CA SER A 85 8.62 19.18 -0.64
C SER A 85 10.04 19.20 -0.07
N ILE A 86 10.92 18.29 -0.50
CA ILE A 86 12.33 18.28 -0.12
C ILE A 86 13.04 19.54 -0.61
N LEU A 87 12.81 19.94 -1.88
CA LEU A 87 13.40 21.15 -2.45
C LEU A 87 12.97 22.40 -1.66
N ASP A 88 11.68 22.50 -1.31
CA ASP A 88 11.12 23.63 -0.56
C ASP A 88 11.77 23.80 0.82
N VAL A 89 11.89 22.70 1.59
CA VAL A 89 12.44 22.76 2.95
C VAL A 89 13.97 22.88 2.96
N SER A 90 14.66 22.30 1.98
CA SER A 90 16.13 22.27 1.95
C SER A 90 16.77 23.44 1.22
N SER A 91 16.02 24.19 0.40
CA SER A 91 16.54 25.17 -0.56
C SER A 91 17.59 24.58 -1.54
N ALA A 92 17.60 23.26 -1.73
CA ALA A 92 18.43 22.61 -2.73
C ALA A 92 17.92 22.91 -4.15
N GLU A 93 18.81 22.82 -5.13
CA GLU A 93 18.44 22.98 -6.55
C GLU A 93 17.99 21.66 -7.19
N MET A 94 18.33 20.52 -6.58
CA MET A 94 18.01 19.17 -7.06
C MET A 94 17.75 18.22 -5.89
N ALA A 95 16.76 17.34 -6.07
CA ALA A 95 16.41 16.27 -5.15
C ALA A 95 16.23 14.97 -5.92
N PHE A 96 16.56 13.85 -5.27
CA PHE A 96 16.47 12.52 -5.87
C PHE A 96 15.69 11.59 -4.95
N SER A 97 14.85 10.76 -5.56
CA SER A 97 14.14 9.66 -4.92
C SER A 97 14.46 8.42 -5.72
N ASN A 98 14.77 7.31 -5.07
CA ASN A 98 14.88 6.05 -5.78
C ASN A 98 13.48 5.49 -6.06
N GLY A 99 13.32 4.65 -7.08
CA GLY A 99 12.01 4.11 -7.47
C GLY A 99 11.52 3.00 -6.53
N TRP A 100 11.18 3.33 -5.28
CA TRP A 100 10.53 2.38 -4.35
C TRP A 100 9.15 2.02 -4.91
N ARG A 101 8.76 0.76 -4.75
CA ARG A 101 7.46 0.22 -5.22
C ARG A 101 6.45 0.00 -4.10
N TYR A 102 6.80 0.39 -2.88
CA TYR A 102 5.93 0.27 -1.70
C TYR A 102 5.26 1.63 -1.48
N GLY A 103 4.01 1.59 -1.02
CA GLY A 103 3.15 2.77 -0.90
C GLY A 103 1.73 2.53 -1.37
N GLY A 104 0.76 2.86 -0.52
CA GLY A 104 -0.64 2.89 -0.91
C GLY A 104 -0.94 4.17 -1.69
N PRO A 105 -1.76 4.15 -2.75
CA PRO A 105 -2.15 5.38 -3.41
C PRO A 105 -3.01 6.23 -2.46
N VAL A 106 -2.71 7.53 -2.40
CA VAL A 106 -3.55 8.51 -1.67
C VAL A 106 -4.54 9.10 -2.66
N ILE A 107 -5.82 8.90 -2.38
CA ILE A 107 -6.91 9.43 -3.22
C ILE A 107 -7.07 10.94 -3.01
N PRO A 108 -7.64 11.68 -3.97
CA PRO A 108 -7.97 13.09 -3.79
C PRO A 108 -8.85 13.31 -2.55
N GLY A 109 -8.51 14.34 -1.76
CA GLY A 109 -9.15 14.66 -0.49
C GLY A 109 -8.15 14.86 0.65
N PRO A 110 -8.62 14.78 1.91
CA PRO A 110 -7.78 14.96 3.09
C PRO A 110 -6.63 13.96 3.11
N VAL A 111 -5.43 14.46 3.41
CA VAL A 111 -4.23 13.66 3.66
C VAL A 111 -4.03 13.60 5.16
N THR A 112 -3.92 12.40 5.71
CA THR A 112 -3.71 12.13 7.13
C THR A 112 -2.24 11.84 7.44
N MET A 113 -1.84 11.91 8.71
CA MET A 113 -0.54 11.43 9.15
C MET A 113 -0.31 9.96 8.75
N ASN A 114 -1.34 9.12 8.79
CA ASN A 114 -1.25 7.72 8.37
C ASN A 114 -0.83 7.59 6.89
N ASP A 115 -1.31 8.46 6.01
CA ASP A 115 -0.92 8.47 4.60
C ASP A 115 0.58 8.77 4.43
N LEU A 116 1.15 9.62 5.29
CA LEU A 116 2.59 9.93 5.29
C LEU A 116 3.46 8.78 5.80
N TYR A 117 2.94 7.91 6.67
CA TYR A 117 3.61 6.68 7.12
C TYR A 117 3.47 5.53 6.11
N ASN A 118 2.57 5.64 5.14
CA ASN A 118 2.35 4.67 4.07
C ASN A 118 2.62 5.27 2.66
N PRO A 119 3.75 5.98 2.46
CA PRO A 119 4.01 6.81 1.27
C PRO A 119 4.29 6.01 0.01
#